data_AF-A0A7L3G857-F1
#
_entry.id   AF-A0A7L3G857-F1
#
_cell.length_a   1.000
_cell.length_b   1.000
_cell.length_c   1.000
_cell.angle_alpha   90.00
_cell.angle_beta   90.00
_cell.angle_gamma   90.00
#
_symmetry.space_group_name_H-M   'P 1'
#
loop_
_entity.id
_entity.type
_entity.pdbx_description
1 polymer ?
#
loop_
_entity_poly.entity_id
_entity_poly.type
_entity_poly.pdbx_seq_one_letter_code
_entity_poly.pdbx_strand_id
1 'polypeptide(L)'
;QDAVLLVQEAKPECRGRWYLPAGRMEPGESIVAAMRREVKEETGLECEPLTLLALEERGPGWIRFAFLARPTGGTLKTLEEADAESLQAAWWAGDPSALPLRAPDILPLLDLAARYRRSPPHPATLPQELPCALICLRLLVAFANDAGDLWVLLGTAGTPHLPVVACGMALAEFHGGLRRPVLQLLRDCLPPDPRPGPLGLLGLQHRAEGPGGADGVCFNMLLSIPPGSPRAAPPEPRTPTFCWWRVEEESLKGRILQRLRAAATVPVRS
;
A
#
# COMPACT_ATOMS: atom_id res chain seq x y z
N GLN A 1 -16.83 -18.68 -11.54
CA GLN A 1 -17.94 -17.80 -11.15
C GLN A 1 -17.36 -16.66 -10.32
N ASP A 2 -17.85 -15.44 -10.50
CA ASP A 2 -17.39 -14.28 -9.73
C ASP A 2 -18.00 -14.33 -8.33
N ALA A 3 -17.36 -15.07 -7.43
CA ALA A 3 -17.71 -15.14 -6.02
C ALA A 3 -16.60 -14.54 -5.16
N VAL A 4 -17.00 -13.97 -4.02
CA VAL A 4 -16.09 -13.43 -2.99
C VAL A 4 -16.12 -14.33 -1.76
N LEU A 5 -14.97 -14.55 -1.14
CA LEU A 5 -14.89 -15.27 0.12
C LEU A 5 -15.19 -14.30 1.27
N LEU A 6 -16.17 -14.64 2.10
CA LEU A 6 -16.55 -13.88 3.28
C LEU A 6 -16.59 -14.79 4.49
N VAL A 7 -16.38 -14.21 5.66
CA VAL A 7 -16.47 -14.87 6.97
C VAL A 7 -17.63 -14.28 7.76
N GLN A 8 -18.29 -15.11 8.56
CA GLN A 8 -19.30 -14.68 9.50
C GLN A 8 -18.68 -14.52 10.88
N GLU A 9 -18.72 -13.32 11.43
CA GLU A 9 -18.04 -12.91 12.66
C GLU A 9 -18.57 -13.65 13.90
N ALA A 10 -17.65 -14.13 14.74
CA ALA A 10 -17.97 -14.75 16.02
C ALA A 10 -17.99 -13.75 17.20
N LYS A 11 -17.26 -12.64 17.08
CA LYS A 11 -17.02 -11.63 18.13
C LYS A 11 -18.33 -10.96 18.59
N PRO A 12 -18.60 -10.83 19.91
CA PRO A 12 -19.89 -10.36 20.43
C PRO A 12 -20.41 -9.05 19.81
N GLU A 13 -19.54 -8.07 19.58
CA GLU A 13 -19.88 -6.75 19.06
C GLU A 13 -20.38 -6.75 17.61
N CYS A 14 -20.07 -7.79 16.83
CA CYS A 14 -20.45 -7.91 15.43
C CYS A 14 -20.91 -9.33 15.05
N ARG A 15 -21.28 -10.14 16.05
CA ARG A 15 -21.60 -11.56 15.88
C ARG A 15 -22.68 -11.76 14.82
N GLY A 16 -22.43 -12.68 13.89
CA GLY A 16 -23.36 -13.02 12.81
C GLY A 16 -23.30 -12.08 11.61
N ARG A 17 -22.56 -10.97 11.68
CA ARG A 17 -22.31 -10.10 10.53
C ARG A 17 -21.23 -10.68 9.62
N TRP A 18 -21.20 -10.25 8.36
CA TRP A 18 -20.24 -10.73 7.36
C TRP A 18 -19.11 -9.75 7.09
N TYR A 19 -17.91 -10.25 6.85
CA TYR A 19 -16.74 -9.45 6.51
C TYR A 19 -15.76 -10.20 5.60
N LEU A 20 -14.72 -9.51 5.12
CA LEU A 20 -13.57 -10.18 4.50
C LEU A 20 -12.74 -10.88 5.59
N PRO A 21 -12.03 -11.98 5.26
CA PRO A 21 -11.06 -12.56 6.19
C PRO A 21 -10.01 -11.51 6.56
N ALA A 22 -9.86 -11.20 7.85
CA ALA A 22 -9.04 -10.09 8.30
C ALA A 22 -8.73 -10.11 9.80
N GLY A 23 -7.45 -9.97 10.13
CA GLY A 23 -7.02 -9.68 11.49
C GLY A 23 -5.71 -8.91 11.56
N ARG A 24 -5.11 -8.93 12.75
CA ARG A 24 -3.93 -8.12 13.06
C ARG A 24 -2.68 -8.95 12.82
N MET A 25 -1.62 -8.30 12.39
CA MET A 25 -0.30 -8.92 12.42
C MET A 25 0.10 -9.21 13.87
N GLU A 26 0.64 -10.39 14.10
CA GLU A 26 1.32 -10.78 15.33
C GLU A 26 2.79 -10.33 15.32
N PRO A 27 3.41 -10.15 16.49
CA PRO A 27 4.85 -9.89 16.56
C PRO A 27 5.65 -11.04 15.93
N GLY A 28 6.56 -10.72 15.02
CA GLY A 28 7.49 -11.70 14.45
C GLY A 28 6.98 -12.48 13.24
N GLU A 29 5.78 -12.19 12.71
CA GLU A 29 5.32 -12.71 11.43
C GLU A 29 5.39 -11.68 10.29
N SER A 30 5.60 -12.14 9.06
CA SER A 30 5.61 -11.25 7.90
C SER A 30 4.18 -10.83 7.52
N ILE A 31 4.02 -9.70 6.84
CA ILE A 31 2.73 -9.24 6.31
C ILE A 31 1.99 -10.34 5.53
N VAL A 32 2.73 -11.14 4.74
CA VAL A 32 2.13 -12.24 3.96
C VAL A 32 1.80 -13.43 4.84
N ALA A 33 2.64 -13.75 5.83
CA ALA A 33 2.37 -14.81 6.80
C ALA A 33 1.09 -14.52 7.60
N ALA A 34 0.93 -13.27 8.09
CA ALA A 34 -0.27 -12.80 8.75
C ALA A 34 -1.52 -13.00 7.88
N MET A 35 -1.47 -12.54 6.62
CA MET A 35 -2.59 -12.70 5.69
C MET A 35 -2.98 -14.17 5.47
N ARG A 36 -1.99 -15.08 5.35
CA ARG A 36 -2.27 -16.52 5.21
C ARG A 36 -2.85 -17.12 6.49
N ARG A 37 -2.32 -16.76 7.66
CA ARG A 37 -2.78 -17.24 8.97
C ARG A 37 -4.24 -16.86 9.20
N GLU A 38 -4.56 -15.57 9.04
CA GLU A 38 -5.93 -15.05 9.22
C GLU A 38 -6.93 -15.74 8.27
N VAL A 39 -6.56 -15.93 7.00
CA VAL A 39 -7.40 -16.68 6.05
C VAL A 39 -7.60 -18.12 6.53
N LYS A 40 -6.55 -18.79 7.01
CA LYS A 40 -6.63 -20.18 7.48
C LYS A 40 -7.52 -20.31 8.72
N GLU A 41 -7.34 -19.44 9.71
CA GLU A 41 -8.07 -19.45 10.98
C GLU A 41 -9.56 -19.18 10.78
N GLU A 42 -9.90 -18.15 9.99
CA GLU A 42 -11.28 -17.72 9.83
C GLU A 42 -12.04 -18.50 8.74
N THR A 43 -11.34 -19.12 7.78
CA THR A 43 -11.99 -19.77 6.62
C THR A 43 -11.67 -21.24 6.43
N GLY A 44 -10.64 -21.77 7.10
CA GLY A 44 -10.13 -23.14 6.90
C GLY A 44 -9.30 -23.32 5.62
N LEU A 45 -9.29 -22.33 4.72
CA LEU A 45 -8.58 -22.39 3.45
C LEU A 45 -7.12 -21.96 3.57
N GLU A 46 -6.27 -22.56 2.73
CA GLU A 46 -4.92 -22.06 2.45
C GLU A 46 -4.96 -21.16 1.22
N CYS A 47 -4.10 -20.14 1.19
CA CYS A 47 -4.08 -19.20 0.08
C CYS A 47 -2.69 -18.64 -0.24
N GLU A 48 -2.58 -18.09 -1.45
CA GLU A 48 -1.42 -17.36 -1.93
C GLU A 48 -1.83 -15.96 -2.42
N PRO A 49 -1.10 -14.88 -2.05
CA PRO A 49 -1.42 -13.55 -2.54
C PRO A 49 -1.03 -13.42 -4.02
N LEU A 50 -1.91 -12.76 -4.78
CA LEU A 50 -1.67 -12.38 -6.17
C LEU A 50 -1.10 -10.96 -6.27
N THR A 51 -1.63 -10.03 -5.47
CA THR A 51 -1.13 -8.66 -5.36
C THR A 51 -1.67 -8.00 -4.10
N LEU A 52 -0.98 -6.98 -3.60
CA LEU A 52 -1.56 -5.94 -2.76
C LEU A 52 -2.48 -5.08 -3.62
N LEU A 53 -3.75 -4.93 -3.24
CA LEU A 53 -4.76 -4.13 -3.93
C LEU A 53 -4.83 -2.70 -3.41
N ALA A 54 -4.59 -2.50 -2.11
CA ALA A 54 -4.60 -1.18 -1.49
C ALA A 54 -3.75 -1.18 -0.21
N LEU A 55 -3.17 -0.02 0.06
CA LEU A 55 -2.68 0.36 1.38
C LEU A 55 -3.68 1.35 1.97
N GLU A 56 -4.24 1.05 3.14
CA GLU A 56 -5.20 1.94 3.79
C GLU A 56 -4.68 2.40 5.15
N GLU A 57 -4.74 3.69 5.40
CA GLU A 57 -4.50 4.29 6.71
C GLU A 57 -5.86 4.50 7.38
N ARG A 58 -6.03 4.09 8.64
CA ARG A 58 -7.27 4.36 9.40
C ARG A 58 -6.96 5.08 10.70
N GLY A 59 -7.09 6.40 10.65
CA GLY A 59 -6.73 7.23 11.78
C GLY A 59 -5.24 7.16 12.12
N PRO A 60 -4.83 7.63 13.31
CA PRO A 60 -3.43 7.70 13.66
C PRO A 60 -2.85 6.31 13.89
N GLY A 61 -1.88 5.92 13.06
CA GLY A 61 -1.02 4.78 13.35
C GLY A 61 -1.56 3.41 13.01
N TRP A 62 -2.62 3.34 12.21
CA TRP A 62 -3.16 2.06 11.75
C TRP A 62 -3.07 1.95 10.25
N ILE A 63 -2.41 0.89 9.78
CA ILE A 63 -2.23 0.58 8.37
C ILE A 63 -2.84 -0.80 8.09
N ARG A 64 -3.67 -0.89 7.05
CA ARG A 64 -4.21 -2.14 6.52
C ARG A 64 -3.67 -2.43 5.14
N PHE A 65 -3.21 -3.65 4.97
CA PHE A 65 -2.78 -4.23 3.69
C PHE A 65 -3.93 -5.08 3.13
N ALA A 66 -4.57 -4.64 2.06
CA ALA A 66 -5.64 -5.41 1.42
C ALA A 66 -5.09 -6.22 0.25
N PHE A 67 -5.16 -7.55 0.31
CA PHE A 67 -4.63 -8.44 -0.73
C PHE A 67 -5.74 -9.00 -1.62
N LEU A 68 -5.43 -9.17 -2.91
CA LEU A 68 -6.09 -10.16 -3.74
C LEU A 68 -5.34 -11.47 -3.57
N ALA A 69 -6.03 -12.53 -3.15
CA ALA A 69 -5.46 -13.86 -2.97
C ALA A 69 -6.22 -14.90 -3.78
N ARG A 70 -5.59 -16.06 -3.96
CA ARG A 70 -6.22 -17.26 -4.52
C ARG A 70 -6.12 -18.42 -3.52
N PRO A 71 -7.17 -19.26 -3.40
CA PRO A 71 -7.07 -20.47 -2.60
C PRO A 71 -6.09 -21.45 -3.23
N THR A 72 -5.39 -22.20 -2.39
CA THR A 72 -4.39 -23.22 -2.79
C THR A 72 -4.60 -24.56 -2.10
N GLY A 73 -5.48 -24.64 -1.10
CA GLY A 73 -5.73 -25.85 -0.33
C GLY A 73 -6.70 -25.60 0.83
N GLY A 74 -6.73 -26.53 1.77
CA GLY A 74 -7.63 -26.49 2.92
C GLY A 74 -9.09 -26.88 2.59
N THR A 75 -9.93 -26.79 3.63
CA THR A 75 -11.37 -27.09 3.56
C THR A 75 -12.12 -25.87 4.05
N LEU A 76 -13.20 -25.50 3.37
CA LEU A 76 -13.99 -24.33 3.75
C LEU A 76 -14.69 -24.59 5.09
N LYS A 77 -14.43 -23.71 6.05
CA LYS A 77 -14.97 -23.77 7.41
C LYS A 77 -16.49 -23.59 7.42
N THR A 78 -17.18 -24.55 8.01
CA THR A 78 -18.64 -24.61 8.12
C THR A 78 -19.11 -24.21 9.52
N LEU A 79 -20.43 -24.10 9.72
CA LEU A 79 -21.02 -23.81 11.04
C LEU A 79 -20.74 -24.90 12.09
N GLU A 80 -20.43 -26.13 11.68
CA GLU A 80 -20.06 -27.21 12.60
C GLU A 80 -18.67 -26.98 13.23
N GLU A 81 -17.84 -26.18 12.57
CA GLU A 81 -16.48 -25.81 12.97
C GLU A 81 -16.44 -24.40 13.59
N ALA A 82 -17.59 -23.84 13.97
CA ALA A 82 -17.69 -22.52 14.56
C ALA A 82 -16.87 -22.40 15.86
N ASP A 83 -16.07 -21.36 15.96
CA ASP A 83 -15.21 -21.10 17.11
C ASP A 83 -15.12 -19.58 17.41
N ALA A 84 -14.07 -19.16 18.11
CA ALA A 84 -13.83 -17.76 18.47
C ALA A 84 -13.35 -16.90 17.30
N GLU A 85 -12.75 -17.51 16.27
CA GLU A 85 -12.24 -16.81 15.09
C GLU A 85 -13.39 -16.44 14.15
N SER A 86 -14.26 -17.42 13.84
CA SER A 86 -15.41 -17.20 12.96
C SER A 86 -16.46 -18.28 13.13
N LEU A 87 -17.70 -17.96 12.77
CA LEU A 87 -18.81 -18.94 12.76
C LEU A 87 -18.74 -19.86 11.55
N GLN A 88 -18.39 -19.32 10.39
CA GLN A 88 -18.28 -20.04 9.11
C GLN A 88 -17.62 -19.13 8.06
N ALA A 89 -17.26 -19.71 6.92
CA ALA A 89 -16.90 -18.98 5.71
C ALA A 89 -17.75 -19.42 4.51
N ALA A 90 -18.02 -18.49 3.59
CA ALA A 90 -18.83 -18.77 2.41
C ALA A 90 -18.29 -18.04 1.17
N TRP A 91 -18.38 -18.71 0.02
CA TRP A 91 -18.26 -18.08 -1.28
C TRP A 91 -19.58 -17.43 -1.67
N TRP A 92 -19.63 -16.11 -1.69
CA TRP A 92 -20.82 -15.34 -2.04
C TRP A 92 -20.75 -14.89 -3.51
N ALA A 93 -21.67 -15.38 -4.33
CA ALA A 93 -21.76 -15.03 -5.76
C ALA A 93 -22.67 -13.82 -6.04
N GLY A 94 -23.42 -13.35 -5.04
CA GLY A 94 -24.32 -12.19 -5.17
C GLY A 94 -23.63 -10.87 -4.83
N ASP A 95 -24.43 -9.80 -4.76
CA ASP A 95 -23.97 -8.50 -4.25
C ASP A 95 -23.67 -8.61 -2.74
N PRO A 96 -22.44 -8.38 -2.28
CA PRO A 96 -22.09 -8.42 -0.86
C PRO A 96 -22.83 -7.37 -0.04
N SER A 97 -23.32 -6.26 -0.62
CA SER A 97 -24.09 -5.26 0.14
C SER A 97 -25.48 -5.76 0.55
N ALA A 98 -25.94 -6.89 0.00
CA ALA A 98 -27.18 -7.55 0.42
C ALA A 98 -27.02 -8.34 1.73
N LEU A 99 -25.78 -8.56 2.21
CA LEU A 99 -25.50 -9.23 3.47
C LEU A 99 -25.47 -8.21 4.63
N PRO A 100 -25.73 -8.65 5.88
CA PRO A 100 -25.54 -7.81 7.05
C PRO A 100 -24.04 -7.64 7.33
N LEU A 101 -23.40 -6.70 6.64
CA LEU A 101 -21.95 -6.49 6.74
C LEU A 101 -21.54 -5.94 8.11
N ARG A 102 -20.37 -6.38 8.61
CA ARG A 102 -19.72 -5.79 9.79
C ARG A 102 -19.44 -4.31 9.55
N ALA A 103 -18.86 -3.98 8.39
CA ALA A 103 -18.66 -2.62 7.92
C ALA A 103 -18.70 -2.56 6.37
N PRO A 104 -19.20 -1.46 5.78
CA PRO A 104 -19.31 -1.30 4.32
C PRO A 104 -17.96 -0.98 3.64
N ASP A 105 -16.89 -0.82 4.41
CA ASP A 105 -15.56 -0.42 3.92
C ASP A 105 -14.85 -1.49 3.07
N ILE A 106 -15.38 -2.72 3.04
CA ILE A 106 -14.93 -3.79 2.14
C ILE A 106 -15.41 -3.59 0.70
N LEU A 107 -16.52 -2.88 0.47
CA LEU A 107 -17.10 -2.73 -0.88
C LEU A 107 -16.13 -2.06 -1.86
N PRO A 108 -15.45 -0.94 -1.50
CA PRO A 108 -14.43 -0.35 -2.36
C PRO A 108 -13.19 -1.22 -2.59
N LEU A 109 -12.93 -2.22 -1.73
CA LEU A 109 -11.84 -3.21 -1.90
C LEU A 109 -12.27 -4.31 -2.86
N LEU A 110 -13.51 -4.79 -2.77
CA LEU A 110 -14.09 -5.75 -3.70
C LEU A 110 -14.17 -5.16 -5.12
N ASP A 111 -14.51 -3.88 -5.25
CA ASP A 111 -14.45 -3.15 -6.50
C ASP A 111 -13.03 -3.09 -7.09
N LEU A 112 -12.01 -2.89 -6.23
CA LEU A 112 -10.61 -2.94 -6.66
C LEU A 112 -10.25 -4.34 -7.16
N ALA A 113 -10.62 -5.39 -6.44
CA ALA A 113 -10.39 -6.78 -6.82
C ALA A 113 -11.04 -7.11 -8.18
N ALA A 114 -12.30 -6.70 -8.38
CA ALA A 114 -13.03 -6.92 -9.61
C ALA A 114 -12.40 -6.16 -10.79
N ARG A 115 -12.00 -4.89 -10.60
CA ARG A 115 -11.25 -4.14 -11.62
C ARG A 115 -9.92 -4.80 -11.94
N TYR A 116 -9.16 -5.20 -10.92
CA TYR A 116 -7.86 -5.83 -11.08
C TYR A 116 -7.96 -7.12 -11.91
N ARG A 117 -8.95 -7.99 -11.63
CA ARG A 117 -9.16 -9.23 -12.39
C ARG A 117 -9.52 -8.99 -13.86
N ARG A 118 -10.26 -7.92 -14.17
CA ARG A 118 -10.64 -7.58 -15.56
C ARG A 118 -9.51 -6.92 -16.34
N SER A 119 -8.84 -5.95 -15.71
CA SER A 119 -7.76 -5.18 -16.31
C SER A 119 -6.89 -4.60 -15.18
N PRO A 120 -5.77 -5.24 -14.82
CA PRO A 120 -4.91 -4.80 -13.74
C PRO A 120 -4.49 -3.33 -13.90
N PRO A 121 -4.88 -2.42 -12.98
CA PRO A 121 -4.51 -1.00 -13.07
C PRO A 121 -3.03 -0.79 -12.73
N HIS A 122 -2.42 -1.71 -12.01
CA HIS A 122 -0.99 -1.74 -11.70
C HIS A 122 -0.48 -3.18 -11.79
N PRO A 123 0.83 -3.40 -12.06
CA PRO A 123 1.41 -4.73 -12.01
C PRO A 123 1.34 -5.34 -10.61
N ALA A 124 1.47 -6.67 -10.54
CA ALA A 124 1.46 -7.40 -9.28
C ALA A 124 2.56 -6.86 -8.34
N THR A 125 2.13 -6.47 -7.15
CA THR A 125 3.00 -5.88 -6.13
C THR A 125 2.80 -6.65 -4.83
N LEU A 126 3.85 -7.33 -4.38
CA LEU A 126 3.87 -8.06 -3.10
C LEU A 126 4.97 -7.49 -2.18
N PRO A 127 4.82 -7.62 -0.85
CA PRO A 127 5.90 -7.34 0.08
C PRO A 127 7.17 -8.12 -0.28
N GLN A 128 8.32 -7.46 -0.21
CA GLN A 128 9.63 -8.10 -0.32
C GLN A 128 10.22 -8.33 1.07
N GLU A 129 10.75 -9.53 1.31
CA GLU A 129 11.39 -9.90 2.58
C GLU A 129 12.78 -9.30 2.72
N LEU A 130 12.82 -8.01 3.02
CA LEU A 130 14.05 -7.24 3.27
C LEU A 130 13.94 -6.51 4.60
N PRO A 131 15.02 -6.48 5.41
CA PRO A 131 15.00 -5.81 6.70
C PRO A 131 14.83 -4.31 6.54
N CYS A 132 14.07 -3.72 7.46
CA CYS A 132 14.00 -2.28 7.64
C CYS A 132 13.96 -2.00 9.14
N ALA A 133 14.82 -1.09 9.62
CA ALA A 133 14.88 -0.77 11.04
C ALA A 133 13.80 0.23 11.49
N LEU A 134 13.15 0.90 10.54
CA LEU A 134 12.19 1.98 10.80
C LEU A 134 10.96 1.81 9.90
N ILE A 135 9.87 2.47 10.27
CA ILE A 135 8.80 2.75 9.32
C ILE A 135 9.23 3.97 8.50
N CYS A 136 9.41 3.81 7.20
CA CYS A 136 9.89 4.89 6.34
C CYS A 136 9.28 4.86 4.93
N LEU A 137 9.36 6.02 4.28
CA LEU A 137 8.93 6.24 2.90
C LEU A 137 10.16 6.55 2.05
N ARG A 138 10.46 5.68 1.09
CA ARG A 138 11.46 5.96 0.05
C ARG A 138 10.73 6.53 -1.17
N LEU A 139 11.05 7.77 -1.52
CA LEU A 139 10.27 8.58 -2.45
C LEU A 139 10.92 8.64 -3.83
N LEU A 140 10.21 8.17 -4.84
CA LEU A 140 10.44 8.53 -6.23
C LEU A 140 9.61 9.79 -6.54
N VAL A 141 10.18 10.96 -6.27
CA VAL A 141 9.57 12.25 -6.60
C VAL A 141 9.92 12.60 -8.04
N ALA A 142 8.91 12.65 -8.91
CA ALA A 142 9.09 12.86 -10.33
C ALA A 142 8.57 14.24 -10.77
N PHE A 143 9.26 14.85 -11.73
CA PHE A 143 8.77 16.00 -12.49
C PHE A 143 8.84 15.65 -13.97
N ALA A 144 7.74 15.80 -14.70
CA ALA A 144 7.68 15.58 -16.13
C ALA A 144 7.15 16.85 -16.81
N ASN A 145 7.78 17.25 -17.92
CA ASN A 145 7.33 18.38 -18.73
C ASN A 145 6.52 17.90 -19.94
N ASP A 146 5.95 18.85 -20.68
CA ASP A 146 5.16 18.57 -21.88
C ASP A 146 6.01 18.05 -23.06
N ALA A 147 7.32 18.28 -23.03
CA ALA A 147 8.27 17.75 -24.02
C ALA A 147 8.58 16.25 -23.82
N GLY A 148 8.11 15.65 -22.72
CA GLY A 148 8.35 14.24 -22.38
C GLY A 148 9.68 13.99 -21.67
N ASP A 149 10.37 15.05 -21.23
CA ASP A 149 11.49 14.92 -20.32
C ASP A 149 11.02 14.56 -18.91
N LEU A 150 11.89 13.86 -18.20
CA LEU A 150 11.64 13.40 -16.84
C LEU A 150 12.84 13.72 -15.96
N TRP A 151 12.56 14.24 -14.77
CA TRP A 151 13.52 14.42 -13.70
C TRP A 151 13.04 13.71 -12.44
N VAL A 152 13.99 13.20 -11.67
CA VAL A 152 13.77 12.61 -10.35
C VAL A 152 14.55 13.39 -9.30
N LEU A 153 13.93 13.64 -8.16
CA LEU A 153 14.59 14.30 -7.03
C LEU A 153 15.49 13.28 -6.32
N LEU A 154 16.77 13.62 -6.13
CA LEU A 154 17.73 12.81 -5.40
C LEU A 154 18.28 13.58 -4.21
N GLY A 155 18.50 12.88 -3.09
CA GLY A 155 19.35 13.36 -2.01
C GLY A 155 20.82 13.22 -2.40
N THR A 156 21.62 14.23 -2.09
CA THR A 156 23.04 14.33 -2.49
C THR A 156 24.02 14.04 -1.35
N ALA A 157 23.51 13.77 -0.14
CA ALA A 157 24.35 13.38 0.99
C ALA A 157 24.97 11.99 0.74
N GLY A 158 26.30 11.93 0.59
CA GLY A 158 27.00 10.70 0.22
C GLY A 158 26.74 10.31 -1.23
N THR A 159 26.39 9.05 -1.47
CA THR A 159 26.01 8.58 -2.81
C THR A 159 24.59 9.07 -3.14
N PRO A 160 24.34 9.60 -4.37
CA PRO A 160 23.00 10.00 -4.79
C PRO A 160 21.96 8.90 -4.54
N HIS A 161 20.87 9.24 -3.85
CA HIS A 161 19.85 8.29 -3.45
C HIS A 161 18.45 8.91 -3.51
N LEU A 162 17.42 8.07 -3.60
CA LEU A 162 16.04 8.53 -3.48
C LEU A 162 15.80 9.09 -2.06
N PRO A 163 15.12 10.24 -1.91
CA PRO A 163 14.78 10.78 -0.60
C PRO A 163 14.06 9.74 0.28
N VAL A 164 14.52 9.61 1.52
CA VAL A 164 13.90 8.73 2.51
C VAL A 164 13.38 9.57 3.67
N VAL A 165 12.13 9.35 4.06
CA VAL A 165 11.50 10.02 5.20
C VAL A 165 11.10 8.97 6.23
N ALA A 166 11.63 9.07 7.44
CA ALA A 166 11.15 8.27 8.55
C ALA A 166 9.74 8.76 8.95
N CYS A 167 8.80 7.83 9.10
CA CYS A 167 7.53 8.12 9.74
C CYS A 167 7.78 8.05 11.24
N GLY A 168 7.91 9.19 11.90
CA GLY A 168 8.36 9.20 13.29
C GLY A 168 7.35 8.58 14.24
N MET A 169 7.87 8.02 15.32
CA MET A 169 7.13 7.33 16.37
C MET A 169 6.58 8.30 17.45
N ALA A 170 6.75 9.62 17.26
CA ALA A 170 6.27 10.63 18.19
C ALA A 170 4.75 10.83 18.05
N LEU A 171 4.03 10.87 19.17
CA LEU A 171 2.56 11.00 19.21
C LEU A 171 2.00 12.16 18.35
N ALA A 172 2.74 13.26 18.19
CA ALA A 172 2.33 14.43 17.39
C ALA A 172 2.44 14.21 15.87
N GLU A 173 3.26 13.25 15.43
CA GLU A 173 3.51 12.91 14.02
C GLU A 173 2.55 11.82 13.53
N PHE A 174 2.10 10.95 14.44
CA PHE A 174 1.13 9.87 14.18
C PHE A 174 -0.20 10.36 13.57
N HIS A 175 -0.61 11.60 13.84
CA HIS A 175 -1.88 12.16 13.38
C HIS A 175 -1.88 12.58 11.90
N GLY A 176 -0.73 12.56 11.22
CA GLY A 176 -0.59 13.09 9.87
C GLY A 176 -0.70 12.09 8.71
N GLY A 177 -0.71 10.79 9.02
CA GLY A 177 -0.56 9.73 8.02
C GLY A 177 0.77 9.80 7.24
N LEU A 178 0.91 8.97 6.22
CA LEU A 178 2.10 8.86 5.36
C LEU A 178 2.28 10.12 4.49
N ARG A 179 1.21 10.88 4.22
CA ARG A 179 1.28 12.07 3.35
C ARG A 179 1.94 13.28 4.01
N ARG A 180 1.69 13.51 5.30
CA ARG A 180 2.24 14.67 6.02
C ARG A 180 3.77 14.75 6.02
N PRO A 181 4.54 13.69 6.37
CA PRO A 181 6.00 13.75 6.35
C PRO A 181 6.56 14.02 4.93
N VAL A 182 5.89 13.51 3.89
CA VAL A 182 6.24 13.82 2.50
C VAL A 182 6.02 15.29 2.17
N LEU A 183 4.87 15.85 2.56
CA LEU A 183 4.58 17.27 2.32
C LEU A 183 5.57 18.17 3.06
N GLN A 184 5.98 17.80 4.27
CA GLN A 184 6.98 18.54 5.03
C GLN A 184 8.33 18.55 4.30
N LEU A 185 8.84 17.37 3.92
CA LEU A 185 10.07 17.24 3.12
C LEU A 185 10.02 18.14 1.87
N LEU A 186 8.92 18.08 1.13
CA LEU A 186 8.80 18.83 -0.13
C LEU A 186 8.74 20.35 0.08
N ARG A 187 8.13 20.86 1.14
CA ARG A 187 8.12 22.31 1.45
C ARG A 187 9.52 22.80 1.84
N ASP A 188 10.21 22.00 2.63
CA ASP A 188 11.57 22.29 3.08
C ASP A 188 12.57 22.20 1.91
N CYS A 189 12.26 21.41 0.88
CA CYS A 189 13.13 21.16 -0.26
C CYS A 189 12.82 22.04 -1.49
N LEU A 190 11.56 22.30 -1.83
CA LEU A 190 11.18 22.85 -3.16
C LEU A 190 10.38 24.17 -3.03
N PRO A 191 10.81 25.26 -3.70
CA PRO A 191 10.08 26.51 -3.82
C PRO A 191 9.36 26.66 -5.19
N PRO A 192 8.19 27.35 -5.26
CA PRO A 192 7.28 27.59 -4.15
C PRO A 192 6.71 26.27 -3.62
N ASP A 193 6.02 26.33 -2.49
CA ASP A 193 5.42 25.15 -1.85
C ASP A 193 4.66 24.28 -2.86
N PRO A 194 5.15 23.06 -3.14
CA PRO A 194 4.59 22.25 -4.20
C PRO A 194 3.26 21.64 -3.78
N ARG A 195 2.37 21.44 -4.76
CA ARG A 195 1.15 20.65 -4.61
C ARG A 195 1.36 19.30 -5.32
N PRO A 196 1.94 18.30 -4.65
CA PRO A 196 2.21 17.01 -5.29
C PRO A 196 0.91 16.27 -5.58
N GLY A 197 0.96 15.42 -6.60
CA GLY A 197 -0.08 14.46 -6.92
C GLY A 197 -0.40 13.48 -5.78
N PRO A 198 -1.32 12.53 -6.01
CA PRO A 198 -1.60 11.46 -5.06
C PRO A 198 -0.34 10.60 -4.84
N LEU A 199 -0.22 10.03 -3.63
CA LEU A 199 0.81 9.04 -3.33
C LEU A 199 0.40 7.69 -3.93
N GLY A 200 1.33 7.06 -4.63
CA GLY A 200 1.15 5.72 -5.17
C GLY A 200 2.23 4.78 -4.67
N LEU A 201 1.85 3.60 -4.15
CA LEU A 201 2.82 2.62 -3.68
C LEU A 201 3.31 1.76 -4.86
N LEU A 202 4.63 1.72 -5.07
CA LEU A 202 5.30 0.88 -6.06
C LEU A 202 5.61 -0.53 -5.53
N GLY A 203 5.82 -0.63 -4.21
CA GLY A 203 6.11 -1.86 -3.50
C GLY A 203 6.60 -1.55 -2.09
N LEU A 204 6.71 -2.56 -1.24
CA LEU A 204 7.14 -2.39 0.13
C LEU A 204 8.11 -3.48 0.56
N GLN A 205 8.94 -3.16 1.54
CA GLN A 205 9.93 -4.05 2.12
C GLN A 205 9.62 -4.22 3.60
N HIS A 206 9.53 -5.46 4.04
CA HIS A 206 9.32 -5.82 5.42
C HIS A 206 9.83 -7.24 5.64
N ARG A 207 10.56 -7.44 6.72
CA ARG A 207 11.01 -8.75 7.16
C ARG A 207 10.76 -8.87 8.65
N ALA A 208 9.91 -9.82 9.00
CA ALA A 208 9.68 -10.16 10.39
C ALA A 208 10.95 -10.72 11.03
N GLU A 209 11.17 -10.42 12.30
CA GLU A 209 12.50 -10.53 12.91
C GLU A 209 13.09 -11.95 12.97
N GLY A 210 14.37 -12.03 12.58
CA GLY A 210 15.40 -12.91 13.16
C GLY A 210 16.45 -12.06 13.91
N PRO A 211 17.57 -12.61 14.41
CA PRO A 211 18.45 -11.94 15.38
C PRO A 211 18.94 -10.56 14.90
N GLY A 212 18.46 -9.48 15.53
CA GLY A 212 18.80 -8.10 15.14
C GLY A 212 17.69 -7.04 15.33
N GLY A 213 16.44 -7.41 15.66
CA GLY A 213 15.49 -6.46 16.24
C GLY A 213 14.87 -5.42 15.28
N ALA A 214 14.72 -5.73 13.99
CA ALA A 214 14.17 -4.79 13.00
C ALA A 214 12.82 -5.26 12.41
N ASP A 215 11.70 -4.72 12.94
CA ASP A 215 10.31 -4.93 12.49
C ASP A 215 9.73 -3.73 11.69
N GLY A 216 10.59 -2.95 11.05
CA GLY A 216 10.19 -1.78 10.26
C GLY A 216 9.58 -2.14 8.89
N VAL A 217 9.08 -1.10 8.21
CA VAL A 217 8.53 -1.19 6.85
C VAL A 217 9.03 -0.03 6.01
N CYS A 218 9.64 -0.33 4.86
CA CYS A 218 10.00 0.68 3.87
C CYS A 218 8.97 0.66 2.73
N PHE A 219 8.18 1.73 2.62
CA PHE A 219 7.24 1.93 1.53
C PHE A 219 7.92 2.68 0.37
N ASN A 220 7.88 2.11 -0.83
CA ASN A 220 8.42 2.75 -2.03
C ASN A 220 7.31 3.53 -2.71
N MET A 221 7.37 4.86 -2.62
CA MET A 221 6.28 5.74 -3.01
C MET A 221 6.64 6.49 -4.30
N LEU A 222 5.69 6.58 -5.22
CA LEU A 222 5.74 7.45 -6.38
C LEU A 222 4.81 8.66 -6.14
N LEU A 223 5.30 9.84 -6.49
CA LEU A 223 4.49 11.05 -6.59
C LEU A 223 5.06 11.97 -7.67
N SER A 224 4.19 12.77 -8.26
CA SER A 224 4.57 13.80 -9.22
C SER A 224 4.48 15.21 -8.62
N ILE A 225 5.41 16.06 -9.03
CA ILE A 225 5.32 17.51 -8.91
C ILE A 225 4.78 18.04 -10.24
N PRO A 226 3.56 18.59 -10.29
CA PRO A 226 3.01 19.10 -11.54
C PRO A 226 3.80 20.34 -12.02
N PRO A 227 3.93 20.54 -13.35
CA PRO A 227 4.49 21.77 -13.89
C PRO A 227 3.52 22.93 -13.58
N GLY A 228 3.87 23.77 -12.61
CA GLY A 228 3.10 24.97 -12.30
C GLY A 228 3.39 26.06 -13.34
N SER A 229 2.43 26.36 -14.22
CA SER A 229 2.63 27.19 -15.43
C SER A 229 3.59 26.50 -16.42
N PRO A 230 3.64 26.81 -17.75
CA PRO A 230 4.49 26.07 -18.69
C PRO A 230 5.97 26.26 -18.34
N ARG A 231 6.49 25.36 -17.50
CA ARG A 231 7.88 25.30 -17.08
C ARG A 231 8.53 24.13 -17.80
N ALA A 232 9.57 24.43 -18.57
CA ALA A 232 10.35 23.42 -19.25
C ALA A 232 11.20 22.56 -18.30
N ALA A 233 11.44 23.04 -17.07
CA ALA A 233 12.34 22.43 -16.09
C ALA A 233 11.73 22.43 -14.67
N PRO A 234 12.17 21.51 -13.80
CA PRO A 234 11.70 21.45 -12.41
C PRO A 234 12.16 22.67 -11.58
N PRO A 235 11.47 22.99 -10.47
CA PRO A 235 11.89 24.07 -9.56
C PRO A 235 13.23 23.75 -8.90
N GLU A 236 14.14 24.73 -8.84
CA GLU A 236 15.44 24.57 -8.16
C GLU A 236 15.26 24.29 -6.66
N PRO A 237 15.88 23.23 -6.10
CA PRO A 237 15.81 22.96 -4.67
C PRO A 237 16.38 24.11 -3.82
N ARG A 238 15.82 24.32 -2.62
CA ARG A 238 16.24 25.38 -1.68
C ARG A 238 17.67 25.19 -1.17
N THR A 239 18.15 23.95 -1.13
CA THR A 239 19.44 23.57 -0.57
C THR A 239 20.17 22.59 -1.51
N PRO A 240 21.52 22.54 -1.47
CA PRO A 240 22.30 21.61 -2.29
C PRO A 240 22.19 20.15 -1.83
N THR A 241 21.48 19.87 -0.73
CA THR A 241 21.23 18.52 -0.22
C THR A 241 20.29 17.71 -1.11
N PHE A 242 19.63 18.36 -2.06
CA PHE A 242 18.82 17.73 -3.09
C PHE A 242 19.17 18.26 -4.48
N CYS A 243 19.03 17.41 -5.49
CA CYS A 243 19.16 17.83 -6.89
C CYS A 243 18.11 17.12 -7.76
N TRP A 244 17.75 17.77 -8.87
CA TRP A 244 16.99 17.12 -9.92
C TRP A 244 17.93 16.39 -10.87
N TRP A 245 17.76 15.09 -10.98
CA TRP A 245 18.49 14.26 -11.92
C TRP A 245 17.63 14.01 -13.16
N ARG A 246 18.10 14.42 -14.34
CA ARG A 246 17.42 14.14 -15.61
C ARG A 246 17.57 12.65 -15.93
N VAL A 247 16.46 11.98 -16.22
CA VAL A 247 16.47 10.55 -16.57
C VAL A 247 16.77 10.41 -18.06
N GLU A 248 18.00 10.05 -18.39
CA GLU A 248 18.47 9.85 -19.78
C GLU A 248 18.19 8.43 -20.29
N GLU A 249 18.06 7.46 -19.39
CA GLU A 249 17.81 6.06 -19.73
C GLU A 249 16.35 5.89 -20.19
N GLU A 250 16.15 5.74 -21.50
CA GLU A 250 14.83 5.77 -22.15
C GLU A 250 13.87 4.71 -21.62
N SER A 251 14.34 3.52 -21.25
CA SER A 251 13.46 2.46 -20.73
C SER A 251 12.99 2.76 -19.31
N LEU A 252 13.84 3.31 -18.44
CA LEU A 252 13.44 3.79 -17.11
C LEU A 252 12.50 4.98 -17.23
N LYS A 253 12.83 5.96 -18.09
CA LYS A 253 11.97 7.11 -18.35
C LYS A 253 10.58 6.69 -18.80
N GLY A 254 10.50 5.80 -19.79
CA GLY A 254 9.25 5.25 -20.31
C GLY A 254 8.43 4.56 -19.22
N ARG A 255 9.07 3.73 -18.37
CA ARG A 255 8.39 3.05 -17.25
C ARG A 255 7.83 4.04 -16.23
N ILE A 256 8.58 5.05 -15.82
CA ILE A 256 8.11 6.04 -14.83
C ILE A 256 6.96 6.87 -15.41
N LEU A 257 7.09 7.35 -16.65
CA LEU A 257 6.03 8.12 -17.31
C LEU A 257 4.75 7.30 -17.50
N GLN A 258 4.86 6.01 -17.85
CA GLN A 258 3.72 5.10 -17.93
C GLN A 258 3.02 4.98 -16.57
N ARG A 259 3.78 4.80 -15.48
CA ARG A 259 3.23 4.71 -14.12
C ARG A 259 2.50 5.99 -13.70
N LEU A 260 3.06 7.15 -14.03
CA LEU A 260 2.44 8.46 -13.73
C LEU A 260 1.15 8.69 -14.52
N ARG A 261 1.16 8.45 -15.84
CA ARG A 261 0.00 8.70 -16.72
C ARG A 261 -1.18 7.77 -16.43
N ALA A 262 -0.90 6.49 -16.21
CA ALA A 262 -1.93 5.49 -15.96
C ALA A 262 -2.34 5.38 -14.47
N ALA A 263 -1.70 6.17 -13.58
CA ALA A 263 -1.77 5.98 -12.14
C ALA A 263 -1.55 4.51 -11.72
N ALA A 264 -0.58 3.85 -12.37
CA ALA A 264 -0.36 2.40 -12.27
C ALA A 264 0.47 2.02 -11.03
N THR A 265 -0.04 2.40 -9.87
CA THR A 265 0.51 2.12 -8.55
C THR A 265 -0.56 1.50 -7.65
N VAL A 266 -0.14 0.83 -6.58
CA VAL A 266 -1.07 0.41 -5.53
C VAL A 266 -1.62 1.68 -4.86
N PRO A 267 -2.95 1.89 -4.81
CA PRO A 267 -3.54 3.07 -4.21
C PRO A 267 -3.26 3.12 -2.71
N VAL A 268 -2.94 4.31 -2.22
CA VAL A 268 -2.81 4.63 -0.80
C VAL A 268 -4.03 5.46 -0.42
N ARG A 269 -4.84 4.95 0.51
CA ARG A 269 -6.09 5.57 0.97
C ARG A 269 -5.96 5.95 2.44
N SER A 270 -6.58 7.05 2.85
CA SER A 270 -6.63 7.52 4.24
C SER A 270 -8.08 7.82 4.63
#